data_AF-A0A967Y769-F1
#
_entry.id   AF-A0A967Y769-F1
#
_cell.length_a   1.000
_cell.length_b   1.000
_cell.length_c   1.000
_cell.angle_alpha   90.00
_cell.angle_beta   90.00
_cell.angle_gamma   90.00
#
_symmetry.space_group_name_H-M   'P 1'
#
loop_
_entity.id
_entity.type
_entity.pdbx_description
1 polymer ?
#
loop_
_entity_poly.entity_id
_entity_poly.type
_entity_poly.pdbx_seq_one_letter_code
_entity_poly.pdbx_strand_id
1 'polypeptide(L)'
;EDVNVQVDGETLDGWVYAPAAAGRHPAVVFIHGAGTKHRDGFDEQASYLARSGIVSLVLDKRTVGYSTWQRDYEAMAADTLAGVDLLRRR
;
A
#
# COMPACT_ATOMS: atom_id res chain seq x y z
N GLU A 1 7.66 -2.60 8.15
CA GLU A 1 7.77 -1.25 8.73
C GLU A 1 6.41 -0.59 8.63
N ASP A 2 5.86 -0.10 9.75
CA ASP A 2 4.64 0.70 9.75
C ASP A 2 4.90 2.06 9.11
N VAL A 3 4.00 2.48 8.22
CA VAL A 3 4.03 3.79 7.57
C VAL A 3 2.64 4.40 7.60
N ASN A 4 2.58 5.73 7.59
CA ASN A 4 1.34 6.48 7.40
C ASN A 4 1.49 7.37 6.17
N VAL A 5 0.47 7.41 5.32
CA VAL A 5 0.43 8.22 4.10
C VAL A 5 -0.75 9.17 4.18
N GLN A 6 -0.49 10.47 4.00
CA GLN A 6 -1.53 11.50 3.97
C GLN A 6 -2.02 11.72 2.54
N VAL A 7 -3.32 11.58 2.30
CA VAL A 7 -3.95 11.77 0.99
C VAL A 7 -5.31 12.44 1.17
N ASP A 8 -5.47 13.62 0.59
CA ASP A 8 -6.73 14.38 0.59
C ASP A 8 -7.37 14.55 1.98
N GLY A 9 -6.54 14.81 2.99
CA GLY A 9 -6.98 15.02 4.38
C GLY A 9 -7.28 13.73 5.15
N GLU A 10 -7.06 12.55 4.56
CA GLU A 10 -7.14 11.26 5.23
C GLU A 10 -5.73 10.67 5.45
N THR A 11 -5.57 9.94 6.55
CA THR A 11 -4.36 9.17 6.84
C THR A 11 -4.61 7.71 6.53
N LEU A 12 -3.79 7.13 5.66
CA LEU A 12 -3.79 5.70 5.38
C LEU A 12 -2.60 5.04 6.06
N ASP A 13 -2.88 4.06 6.89
CA ASP A 13 -1.84 3.22 7.48
C ASP A 13 -1.37 2.19 6.46
N GLY A 14 -0.13 1.73 6.59
CA GLY A 14 0.39 0.71 5.73
C GLY A 14 1.63 0.04 6.25
N TRP A 15 2.04 -1.00 5.53
CA TRP A 15 3.26 -1.75 5.79
C TRP A 15 4.17 -1.74 4.59
N VAL A 16 5.43 -1.38 4.83
CA VAL A 16 6.52 -1.60 3.90
C VAL A 16 7.28 -2.86 4.28
N TYR A 17 7.41 -3.75 3.31
CA TYR A 17 8.26 -4.93 3.35
C TYR A 17 9.48 -4.66 2.48
N ALA A 18 10.67 -4.91 3.01
CA ALA A 18 11.92 -4.63 2.32
C ALA A 18 12.91 -5.79 2.47
N PRO A 19 13.78 -6.00 1.47
CA PRO A 19 14.91 -6.90 1.61
C PRO A 19 15.84 -6.47 2.75
N ALA A 20 16.51 -7.43 3.39
CA ALA A 20 17.53 -7.13 4.40
C ALA A 20 18.79 -6.50 3.79
N ALA A 21 19.05 -6.73 2.50
CA ALA A 21 20.18 -6.14 1.79
C ALA A 21 19.95 -4.65 1.56
N ALA A 22 20.96 -3.82 1.87
CA ALA A 22 20.91 -2.38 1.61
C ALA A 22 20.98 -2.06 0.11
N GLY A 23 20.50 -0.87 -0.27
CA GLY A 23 20.56 -0.36 -1.63
C GLY A 23 19.19 -0.12 -2.26
N ARG A 24 19.20 0.28 -3.54
CA ARG A 24 17.96 0.50 -4.31
C ARG A 24 17.45 -0.83 -4.83
N HIS A 25 16.16 -1.06 -4.63
CA HIS A 25 15.46 -2.26 -5.07
C HIS A 25 14.29 -1.88 -5.99
N PRO A 26 13.90 -2.77 -6.92
CA PRO A 26 12.59 -2.65 -7.56
C PRO A 26 11.49 -2.65 -6.49
N ALA A 27 10.39 -1.95 -6.77
CA ALA A 27 9.32 -1.77 -5.81
C ALA A 27 7.94 -1.92 -6.43
N VAL A 28 6.99 -2.44 -5.65
CA VAL A 28 5.58 -2.61 -6.05
C VAL A 28 4.63 -2.10 -4.97
N VAL A 29 3.43 -1.69 -5.37
CA VAL A 29 2.34 -1.32 -4.46
C VAL A 29 1.21 -2.33 -4.65
N PHE A 30 0.74 -2.92 -3.55
CA PHE A 30 -0.44 -3.77 -3.55
C PHE A 30 -1.71 -2.91 -3.49
N ILE A 31 -2.69 -3.25 -4.33
CA ILE A 31 -3.98 -2.57 -4.39
C ILE A 31 -5.06 -3.58 -3.97
N HIS A 32 -5.84 -3.23 -2.95
CA HIS A 32 -6.92 -4.09 -2.47
C HIS A 32 -8.08 -4.19 -3.47
N GLY A 33 -8.51 -5.42 -3.73
CA GLY A 33 -9.72 -5.72 -4.49
C GLY A 33 -11.02 -5.45 -3.71
N ALA A 34 -12.09 -6.15 -4.09
CA ALA A 34 -13.31 -6.19 -3.29
C ALA A 34 -13.09 -7.05 -2.02
N GLY A 35 -13.70 -6.65 -0.90
CA GLY A 35 -13.67 -7.43 0.35
C GLY A 35 -12.47 -7.14 1.25
N THR A 36 -11.24 -7.24 0.72
CA THR A 36 -10.01 -6.97 1.50
C THR A 36 -9.84 -5.47 1.75
N LYS A 37 -9.43 -5.12 2.98
CA LYS A 37 -9.30 -3.72 3.40
C LYS A 37 -8.05 -3.42 4.24
N HIS A 38 -7.44 -4.45 4.80
CA HIS A 38 -6.34 -4.31 5.75
C HIS A 38 -5.02 -4.77 5.14
N ARG A 39 -3.95 -4.10 5.55
CA ARG A 39 -2.57 -4.25 5.10
C ARG A 39 -1.97 -5.64 5.30
N ASP A 40 -2.55 -6.43 6.20
CA ASP A 40 -2.20 -7.84 6.42
C ASP A 40 -2.74 -8.78 5.32
N GLY A 41 -3.69 -8.33 4.51
CA GLY A 41 -4.32 -9.14 3.45
C GLY A 41 -3.38 -9.60 2.33
N PHE A 42 -2.13 -9.13 2.31
CA PHE A 42 -1.08 -9.55 1.38
C PHE A 42 0.23 -9.94 2.10
N ASP A 43 0.18 -10.24 3.40
CA ASP A 43 1.40 -10.47 4.20
C ASP A 43 2.30 -11.57 3.62
N GLU A 44 1.72 -12.67 3.17
CA GLU A 44 2.46 -13.78 2.56
C GLU A 44 3.17 -13.36 1.27
N GLN A 45 2.47 -12.70 0.34
CA GLN A 45 3.00 -12.28 -0.95
C GLN A 45 4.03 -11.14 -0.80
N ALA A 46 3.75 -10.17 0.07
CA ALA A 46 4.65 -9.07 0.35
C ALA A 46 5.96 -9.57 1.01
N SER A 47 5.83 -10.48 1.98
CA SER A 47 6.99 -11.12 2.61
C SER A 47 7.79 -11.97 1.62
N TYR A 48 7.13 -12.67 0.69
CA TYR A 48 7.81 -13.41 -0.38
C TYR A 48 8.63 -12.47 -1.28
N LEU A 49 8.01 -11.39 -1.78
CA LEU A 49 8.68 -10.42 -2.64
C LEU A 49 9.88 -9.75 -1.95
N ALA A 50 9.74 -9.39 -0.67
CA ALA A 50 10.85 -8.84 0.12
C ALA A 50 12.02 -9.80 0.24
N ARG A 51 11.77 -11.10 0.47
CA ARG A 51 12.82 -12.13 0.46
C ARG A 51 13.45 -12.33 -0.92
N SER A 52 12.73 -11.99 -2.00
CA SER A 52 13.22 -12.04 -3.38
C SER A 52 13.89 -10.75 -3.86
N GLY A 53 14.11 -9.75 -2.99
CA GLY A 53 14.79 -8.52 -3.37
C GLY A 53 13.88 -7.42 -3.91
N ILE A 54 12.57 -7.51 -3.70
CA ILE A 54 11.58 -6.52 -4.16
C ILE A 54 10.95 -5.84 -2.94
N VAL A 55 10.95 -4.51 -2.92
CA VAL A 55 10.24 -3.74 -1.90
C VAL A 55 8.75 -3.76 -2.22
N SER A 56 7.90 -3.96 -1.21
CA SER A 56 6.45 -3.86 -1.40
C SER A 56 5.79 -3.01 -0.34
N LEU A 57 4.82 -2.20 -0.76
CA LEU A 57 3.95 -1.43 0.11
C LEU A 57 2.53 -2.00 0.05
N VAL A 58 1.90 -2.16 1.21
CA VAL A 58 0.46 -2.41 1.34
C VAL A 58 -0.14 -1.29 2.19
N LEU A 59 -1.08 -0.53 1.63
CA LEU A 59 -1.86 0.47 2.38
C LEU A 59 -3.21 -0.13 2.76
N ASP A 60 -3.68 0.19 3.97
CA ASP A 60 -5.06 0.00 4.34
C ASP A 60 -5.95 0.74 3.33
N LYS A 61 -7.04 0.08 2.94
CA LYS A 61 -7.98 0.63 1.99
C LYS A 61 -8.77 1.76 2.67
N ARG A 62 -8.85 2.92 2.01
CA ARG A 62 -9.82 3.95 2.35
C ARG A 62 -11.22 3.36 2.48
N THR A 63 -11.89 3.62 3.59
CA THR A 63 -13.27 3.16 3.84
C THR A 63 -14.21 4.28 4.23
N VAL A 64 -13.68 5.48 4.48
CA VAL A 64 -14.48 6.67 4.75
C VAL A 64 -15.38 6.97 3.54
N GLY A 65 -16.67 7.15 3.79
CA GLY A 65 -17.65 7.45 2.74
C GLY A 65 -18.04 6.27 1.84
N TYR A 66 -17.62 5.03 2.15
CA TYR A 66 -17.88 3.87 1.29
C TYR A 66 -19.10 3.07 1.75
N SER A 67 -19.84 2.54 0.78
CA SER A 67 -20.92 1.57 1.02
C SER A 67 -20.81 0.40 0.05
N THR A 68 -21.74 -0.56 0.17
CA THR A 68 -21.88 -1.65 -0.81
C THR A 68 -22.12 -1.12 -2.23
N TRP A 69 -22.76 0.04 -2.36
CA TRP A 69 -23.24 0.57 -3.64
C TRP A 69 -22.50 1.83 -4.10
N GLN A 70 -21.65 2.42 -3.25
CA GLN A 70 -20.94 3.65 -3.57
C GLN A 70 -19.46 3.53 -3.19
N ARG A 71 -18.60 3.84 -4.14
CA ARG A 71 -17.16 3.98 -3.97
C ARG A 71 -16.66 5.14 -4.82
N ASP A 72 -15.58 5.75 -4.34
CA ASP A 72 -14.85 6.76 -5.08
C ASP A 72 -13.55 6.14 -5.62
N TYR A 73 -13.55 5.79 -6.90
CA TYR A 73 -12.38 5.20 -7.55
C TYR A 73 -11.26 6.20 -7.82
N GLU A 74 -11.57 7.48 -7.93
CA GLU A 74 -10.56 8.52 -8.13
C GLU A 74 -9.76 8.72 -6.84
N ALA A 75 -10.44 8.77 -5.68
CA ALA A 75 -9.78 8.76 -4.38
C ALA A 75 -8.90 7.52 -4.18
N MET A 76 -9.39 6.32 -4.53
CA MET A 76 -8.57 5.09 -4.45
C MET A 76 -7.34 5.13 -5.36
N ALA A 77 -7.46 5.75 -6.53
CA ALA A 77 -6.34 5.92 -7.44
C ALA A 77 -5.32 6.93 -6.87
N ALA A 78 -5.78 8.03 -6.27
CA ALA A 78 -4.93 8.99 -5.58
C ALA A 78 -4.15 8.34 -4.42
N ASP A 79 -4.82 7.51 -3.62
CA ASP A 79 -4.22 6.73 -2.54
C ASP A 79 -3.08 5.83 -3.05
N THR A 80 -3.33 5.14 -4.17
CA THR A 80 -2.34 4.27 -4.82
C THR A 80 -1.14 5.07 -5.33
N LEU A 81 -1.37 6.21 -5.98
CA LEU A 81 -0.31 7.07 -6.49
C LEU A 81 0.55 7.64 -5.35
N ALA A 82 -0.07 8.04 -4.24
CA ALA A 82 0.67 8.49 -3.06
C ALA A 82 1.58 7.40 -2.49
N GLY A 83 1.13 6.14 -2.50
CA GLY A 83 1.96 4.98 -2.16
C GLY A 83 3.15 4.79 -3.12
N VAL A 84 2.93 4.94 -4.42
CA VAL A 84 4.02 4.89 -5.42
C VAL A 84 5.04 6.00 -5.18
N ASP A 85 4.57 7.22 -4.91
CA ASP A 85 5.44 8.36 -4.66
C ASP A 85 6.21 8.23 -3.35
N LEU A 86 5.64 7.59 -2.32
CA LEU A 86 6.37 7.20 -1.12
C LEU A 86 7.53 6.27 -1.46
N LEU A 87 7.29 5.21 -2.23
CA LEU A 87 8.33 4.25 -2.61
C LEU A 87 9.42 4.87 -3.49
N ARG A 88 9.09 5.85 -4.34
CA ARG A 88 10.08 6.56 -5.16
C ARG A 88 11.08 7.40 -4.36
N ARG A 89 10.67 7.89 -3.19
CA ARG A 89 11.49 8.74 -2.32
C ARG A 89 12.37 7.95 -1.34
N ARG A 90 12.21 6.63 -1.30
CA ARG A 90 12.97 5.71 -0.46
C ARG A 90 14.23 5.24 -1.18
#